data_AF-A0A964JQL4-F1
#
_entry.id   AF-A0A964JQL4-F1
#
_cell.length_a   1.000
_cell.length_b   1.000
_cell.length_c   1.000
_cell.angle_alpha   90.00
_cell.angle_beta   90.00
_cell.angle_gamma   90.00
#
_symmetry.space_group_name_H-M   'P 1'
#
loop_
_entity.id
_entity.type
_entity.pdbx_description
1 polymer ?
#
loop_
_entity_poly.entity_id
_entity_poly.type
_entity_poly.pdbx_seq_one_letter_code
_entity_poly.pdbx_strand_id
1 'polypeptide(L)'
;MTRMRAMAGTLTDARPSRKRHTRIRSFTIPADNRWMETCGLVLAGGGARGAYEAGVLYYLYCDGPAELRERAQFKVLCGTSVGAINVSALAASTTNATVGVRRLVDLWRGLSLGSLLPMGMGDILSIPAWLLGRRNRDSLLPGAGVKDFINDSIDWEQIHRNLATGVLAGVSLSCTHVPTGRTVVFYETRDGRSRPWSRDPHVVAIHTRLGPAHARASAAIPLLFPPVSIDGIPYVDGGLRQNTPLSPALRLGSNRILVVGVSHEKVRQDHLTSSGTPIDAIGRPIFMAGKVLNALMLDHVDYDLIRLEHFNQLMADGERAFGRDFVDRLNHVLHGQRGAKYRQIPHLTLRPSKDLGAMAADYARSARFRRDSSFTARIMRSLARAEPRTEADLTSYLLFDGGYAEQLVELGMNDAAHRREELLRFFDAPVEA
;
A
#
# COMPACT_ATOMS: atom_id res chain seq x y z
N MET A 1 53.87 2.18 74.56
CA MET A 1 53.07 1.65 73.44
C MET A 1 53.70 2.16 72.14
N THR A 2 54.71 1.49 71.55
CA THR A 2 54.58 0.40 70.54
C THR A 2 53.92 0.95 69.26
N ARG A 3 54.45 0.97 68.02
CA ARG A 3 55.68 0.47 67.36
C ARG A 3 55.71 1.01 65.89
N MET A 4 56.92 1.22 65.33
CA MET A 4 57.47 0.84 63.99
C MET A 4 56.74 1.18 62.67
N ARG A 5 57.36 1.90 61.70
CA ARG A 5 58.28 1.45 60.59
C ARG A 5 57.58 0.52 59.56
N ALA A 6 57.78 0.54 58.23
CA ALA A 6 58.60 1.27 57.26
C ALA A 6 58.17 0.89 55.81
N MET A 7 58.38 1.80 54.85
CA MET A 7 59.01 1.61 53.51
C MET A 7 58.49 0.60 52.43
N ALA A 8 58.44 1.16 51.21
CA ALA A 8 58.95 0.65 49.91
C ALA A 8 58.04 -0.06 48.87
N GLY A 9 58.11 0.47 47.63
CA GLY A 9 58.01 -0.22 46.32
C GLY A 9 56.61 -0.65 45.88
N THR A 10 56.19 -0.63 44.62
CA THR A 10 56.87 -0.56 43.31
C THR A 10 55.78 -0.39 42.24
N LEU A 11 56.04 0.40 41.21
CA LEU A 11 55.26 0.44 39.96
C LEU A 11 55.57 -0.81 39.13
N THR A 12 54.56 -1.58 38.73
CA THR A 12 54.65 -2.55 37.62
C THR A 12 53.36 -2.60 36.81
N ASP A 13 53.58 -2.95 35.55
CA ASP A 13 52.82 -2.71 34.33
C ASP A 13 51.83 -3.85 33.96
N ALA A 14 50.84 -3.49 33.15
CA ALA A 14 50.00 -4.26 32.22
C ALA A 14 49.53 -5.71 32.52
N ARG A 15 48.20 -5.91 32.45
CA ARG A 15 47.48 -6.76 31.44
C ARG A 15 45.96 -6.79 31.69
N PRO A 16 45.09 -6.60 30.66
CA PRO A 16 43.65 -6.73 30.82
C PRO A 16 43.22 -8.20 30.82
N SER A 17 42.35 -8.57 31.78
CA SER A 17 41.82 -9.92 31.93
C SER A 17 40.97 -10.34 30.72
N ARG A 18 41.19 -11.57 30.24
CA ARG A 18 40.44 -12.24 29.17
C ARG A 18 38.94 -12.30 29.51
N LYS A 19 38.11 -11.67 28.69
CA LYS A 19 36.65 -11.84 28.69
C LYS A 19 36.31 -13.31 28.35
N ARG A 20 35.60 -13.98 29.24
CA ARG A 20 35.03 -15.32 29.00
C ARG A 20 33.95 -15.20 27.93
N HIS A 21 34.16 -15.83 26.78
CA HIS A 21 33.11 -16.06 25.79
C HIS A 21 32.09 -17.07 26.37
N THR A 22 30.91 -16.58 26.73
CA THR A 22 29.73 -17.42 26.92
C THR A 22 29.29 -17.95 25.55
N ARG A 23 29.58 -19.22 25.28
CA ARG A 23 28.99 -19.98 24.16
C ARG A 23 27.47 -20.03 24.37
N ILE A 24 26.72 -19.29 23.56
CA ILE A 24 25.27 -19.45 23.44
C ILE A 24 25.04 -20.80 22.74
N ARG A 25 24.34 -21.69 23.40
CA ARG A 25 23.95 -23.00 22.87
C ARG A 25 23.07 -22.78 21.63
N SER A 26 23.42 -23.43 20.52
CA SER A 26 22.59 -23.53 19.33
C SER A 26 21.29 -24.24 19.70
N PHE A 27 20.17 -23.51 19.65
CA PHE A 27 18.84 -24.12 19.68
C PHE A 27 18.52 -24.63 18.28
N THR A 28 18.35 -25.94 18.15
CA THR A 28 17.80 -26.56 16.94
C THR A 28 16.27 -26.44 17.02
N ILE A 29 15.67 -25.75 16.06
CA ILE A 29 14.22 -25.62 15.94
C ILE A 29 13.66 -26.92 15.29
N PRO A 30 12.61 -27.56 15.83
CA PRO A 30 11.96 -28.70 15.20
C PRO A 30 11.36 -28.35 13.83
N ALA A 31 11.41 -29.29 12.88
CA ALA A 31 11.15 -29.08 11.45
C ALA A 31 9.70 -28.69 11.06
N ASP A 32 8.75 -28.71 12.00
CA ASP A 32 7.31 -28.76 11.66
C ASP A 32 6.52 -27.47 11.90
N ASN A 33 7.18 -26.31 12.03
CA ASN A 33 6.51 -25.04 12.34
C ASN A 33 6.82 -23.89 11.37
N ARG A 34 6.74 -24.15 10.05
CA ARG A 34 6.96 -23.13 9.00
C ARG A 34 5.88 -22.04 8.89
N TRP A 35 4.82 -22.10 9.70
CA TRP A 35 3.69 -21.15 9.67
C TRP A 35 3.92 -19.88 10.50
N MET A 36 5.02 -19.84 11.28
CA MET A 36 5.38 -18.71 12.14
C MET A 36 6.03 -17.51 11.44
N GLU A 37 6.11 -17.44 10.10
CA GLU A 37 6.69 -16.29 9.37
C GLU A 37 5.85 -15.85 8.15
N THR A 38 4.52 -15.78 8.28
CA THR A 38 3.63 -15.34 7.19
C THR A 38 3.70 -13.80 7.03
N CYS A 39 4.53 -13.33 6.10
CA CYS A 39 4.61 -11.91 5.74
C CYS A 39 3.46 -11.49 4.80
N GLY A 40 2.77 -10.41 5.14
CA GLY A 40 1.78 -9.74 4.30
C GLY A 40 2.37 -8.54 3.56
N LEU A 41 1.94 -8.33 2.32
CA LEU A 41 2.14 -7.10 1.56
C LEU A 41 0.80 -6.39 1.40
N VAL A 42 0.77 -5.11 1.74
CA VAL A 42 -0.38 -4.23 1.55
C VAL A 42 0.00 -3.09 0.60
N LEU A 43 -0.70 -3.01 -0.53
CA LEU A 43 -0.56 -1.93 -1.52
C LEU A 43 -1.78 -1.02 -1.47
N ALA A 44 -1.55 0.29 -1.42
CA ALA A 44 -2.59 1.29 -1.20
C ALA A 44 -3.22 1.76 -2.53
N GLY A 45 -4.35 2.45 -2.42
CA GLY A 45 -4.95 3.13 -3.56
C GLY A 45 -4.35 4.51 -3.81
N GLY A 46 -4.23 4.88 -5.10
CA GLY A 46 -3.61 6.14 -5.50
C GLY A 46 -3.66 6.48 -7.00
N GLY A 47 -4.50 5.80 -7.79
CA GLY A 47 -4.57 6.02 -9.23
C GLY A 47 -3.22 5.80 -9.91
N ALA A 48 -2.78 6.75 -10.75
CA ALA A 48 -1.50 6.68 -11.45
C ALA A 48 -0.28 6.61 -10.51
N ARG A 49 -0.43 6.98 -9.23
CA ARG A 49 0.64 6.88 -8.23
C ARG A 49 1.08 5.44 -7.94
N GLY A 50 0.29 4.43 -8.31
CA GLY A 50 0.66 3.02 -8.15
C GLY A 50 1.94 2.59 -8.89
N ALA A 51 2.43 3.41 -9.84
CA ALA A 51 3.76 3.22 -10.43
C ALA A 51 4.89 3.28 -9.38
N TYR A 52 4.70 4.06 -8.30
CA TYR A 52 5.63 4.09 -7.16
C TYR A 52 5.74 2.70 -6.51
N GLU A 53 4.61 2.03 -6.28
CA GLU A 53 4.57 0.69 -5.71
C GLU A 53 5.31 -0.30 -6.60
N ALA A 54 5.13 -0.21 -7.92
CA ALA A 54 5.87 -1.03 -8.88
C ALA A 54 7.39 -0.81 -8.77
N GLY A 55 7.83 0.42 -8.54
CA GLY A 55 9.24 0.75 -8.26
C GLY A 55 9.78 0.10 -6.98
N VAL A 56 9.01 0.15 -5.89
CA VAL A 56 9.35 -0.53 -4.63
C VAL A 56 9.46 -2.04 -4.85
N LEU A 57 8.48 -2.65 -5.53
CA LEU A 57 8.52 -4.08 -5.87
C LEU A 57 9.73 -4.42 -6.74
N TYR A 58 10.08 -3.56 -7.69
CA TYR A 58 11.25 -3.75 -8.56
C TYR A 58 12.54 -3.78 -7.75
N TYR A 59 12.67 -2.92 -6.74
CA TYR A 59 13.80 -3.01 -5.82
C TYR A 59 13.79 -4.34 -5.04
N LEU A 60 12.64 -4.74 -4.48
CA LEU A 60 12.53 -5.97 -3.68
C LEU A 60 12.82 -7.26 -4.46
N TYR A 61 12.54 -7.30 -5.77
CA TYR A 61 12.61 -8.52 -6.56
C TYR A 61 13.63 -8.51 -7.71
N CYS A 62 14.12 -7.35 -8.12
CA CYS A 62 14.95 -7.22 -9.33
C CYS A 62 16.29 -6.53 -9.10
N ASP A 63 16.30 -5.39 -8.40
CA ASP A 63 17.50 -4.54 -8.26
C ASP A 63 18.21 -4.69 -6.90
N GLY A 64 17.44 -4.96 -5.85
CA GLY A 64 17.95 -5.08 -4.49
C GLY A 64 18.96 -6.22 -4.31
N PRO A 65 19.71 -6.17 -3.19
CA PRO A 65 20.73 -7.16 -2.89
C PRO A 65 20.13 -8.57 -2.79
N ALA A 66 20.93 -9.60 -3.08
CA ALA A 66 20.44 -10.98 -3.17
C ALA A 66 19.73 -11.43 -1.89
N GLU A 67 20.24 -11.05 -0.72
CA GLU A 67 19.66 -11.39 0.58
C GLU A 67 18.26 -10.82 0.74
N LEU A 68 18.00 -9.61 0.22
CA LEU A 68 16.67 -9.01 0.25
C LEU A 68 15.72 -9.75 -0.70
N ARG A 69 16.18 -10.09 -1.90
CA ARG A 69 15.37 -10.81 -2.91
C ARG A 69 14.98 -12.21 -2.43
N GLU A 70 15.85 -12.88 -1.69
CA GLU A 70 15.57 -14.17 -1.07
C GLU A 70 14.55 -14.05 0.08
N ARG A 71 14.66 -13.01 0.90
CA ARG A 71 13.82 -12.78 2.09
C ARG A 71 12.45 -12.17 1.80
N ALA A 72 12.28 -11.46 0.68
CA ALA A 72 11.04 -10.80 0.29
C ALA A 72 9.95 -11.80 -0.17
N GLN A 73 9.48 -12.64 0.75
CA GLN A 73 8.49 -13.69 0.52
C GLN A 73 7.15 -13.30 1.15
N PHE A 74 6.24 -12.76 0.34
CA PHE A 74 4.89 -12.42 0.79
C PHE A 74 3.92 -13.57 0.52
N LYS A 75 3.25 -14.03 1.57
CA LYS A 75 2.23 -15.10 1.48
C LYS A 75 0.82 -14.55 1.46
N VAL A 76 0.64 -13.33 1.93
CA VAL A 76 -0.66 -12.65 1.94
C VAL A 76 -0.52 -11.35 1.16
N LEU A 77 -1.38 -11.13 0.17
CA LEU A 77 -1.34 -9.95 -0.68
C LEU A 77 -2.67 -9.21 -0.58
N CYS A 78 -2.64 -7.93 -0.23
CA CYS A 78 -3.84 -7.11 -0.06
C CYS A 78 -3.69 -5.81 -0.86
N GLY A 79 -4.72 -5.46 -1.63
CA GLY A 79 -4.71 -4.26 -2.45
C GLY A 79 -6.03 -3.52 -2.46
N THR A 80 -5.94 -2.20 -2.65
CA THR A 80 -7.07 -1.31 -2.90
C THR A 80 -6.78 -0.49 -4.16
N SER A 81 -7.77 -0.29 -5.03
CA SER A 81 -7.61 0.53 -6.25
C SER A 81 -6.46 0.05 -7.12
N VAL A 82 -5.56 0.94 -7.51
CA VAL A 82 -4.34 0.58 -8.23
C VAL A 82 -3.50 -0.48 -7.48
N GLY A 83 -3.46 -0.44 -6.15
CA GLY A 83 -2.82 -1.46 -5.34
C GLY A 83 -3.45 -2.84 -5.57
N ALA A 84 -4.76 -2.93 -5.80
CA ALA A 84 -5.46 -4.17 -6.16
C ALA A 84 -4.99 -4.73 -7.51
N ILE A 85 -4.67 -3.87 -8.47
CA ILE A 85 -4.10 -4.25 -9.76
C ILE A 85 -2.67 -4.77 -9.57
N ASN A 86 -1.82 -4.01 -8.87
CA ASN A 86 -0.43 -4.36 -8.61
C ASN A 86 -0.30 -5.68 -7.82
N VAL A 87 -1.11 -5.89 -6.77
CA VAL A 87 -1.09 -7.17 -6.04
C VAL A 87 -1.63 -8.32 -6.88
N SER A 88 -2.60 -8.10 -7.76
CA SER A 88 -3.11 -9.16 -8.64
C SER A 88 -2.04 -9.60 -9.65
N ALA A 89 -1.29 -8.64 -10.21
CA ALA A 89 -0.14 -8.93 -11.07
C ALA A 89 0.95 -9.71 -10.31
N LEU A 90 1.32 -9.27 -9.11
CA LEU A 90 2.31 -9.95 -8.27
C LEU A 90 1.83 -11.35 -7.83
N ALA A 91 0.55 -11.48 -7.49
CA ALA A 91 -0.08 -12.74 -7.10
C ALA A 91 -0.03 -13.75 -8.25
N ALA A 92 -0.25 -13.31 -9.49
CA ALA A 92 -0.14 -14.17 -10.66
C ALA A 92 1.32 -14.60 -10.88
N SER A 93 2.29 -13.71 -10.67
CA SER A 93 3.70 -13.98 -10.93
C SER A 93 4.51 -14.48 -9.74
N THR A 94 3.89 -14.84 -8.60
CA THR A 94 4.65 -15.09 -7.35
C THR A 94 5.72 -16.19 -7.49
N THR A 95 5.48 -17.20 -8.34
CA THR A 95 6.47 -18.27 -8.63
C THR A 95 7.72 -17.78 -9.38
N ASN A 96 7.61 -16.67 -10.13
CA ASN A 96 8.73 -15.99 -10.77
C ASN A 96 8.54 -14.47 -10.65
N ALA A 97 8.63 -13.99 -9.40
CA ALA A 97 8.33 -12.61 -9.07
C ALA A 97 9.23 -11.61 -9.81
N THR A 98 10.50 -11.95 -10.04
CA THR A 98 11.43 -11.09 -10.80
C THR A 98 10.93 -10.81 -12.22
N VAL A 99 10.49 -11.83 -12.96
CA VAL A 99 9.96 -11.63 -14.32
C VAL A 99 8.63 -10.88 -14.27
N GLY A 100 7.75 -11.25 -13.34
CA GLY A 100 6.45 -10.60 -13.20
C GLY A 100 6.54 -9.12 -12.87
N VAL A 101 7.42 -8.75 -11.95
CA VAL A 101 7.63 -7.35 -11.53
C VAL A 101 8.29 -6.53 -12.64
N ARG A 102 9.22 -7.10 -13.42
CA ARG A 102 9.75 -6.44 -14.63
C ARG A 102 8.62 -6.12 -15.61
N ARG A 103 7.77 -7.12 -15.89
CA ARG A 103 6.59 -6.92 -16.76
C ARG A 103 5.63 -5.88 -16.19
N LEU A 104 5.41 -5.86 -14.87
CA LEU A 104 4.58 -4.85 -14.22
C LEU A 104 5.14 -3.44 -14.43
N VAL A 105 6.44 -3.25 -14.26
CA VAL A 105 7.09 -1.96 -14.53
C VAL A 105 7.00 -1.58 -16.00
N ASP A 106 7.19 -2.53 -16.92
CA ASP A 106 7.07 -2.27 -18.36
C ASP A 106 5.64 -1.88 -18.75
N LEU A 107 4.63 -2.49 -18.12
CA LEU A 107 3.23 -2.10 -18.28
C LEU A 107 2.99 -0.66 -17.82
N TRP A 108 3.52 -0.27 -16.66
CA TRP A 108 3.44 1.12 -16.16
C TRP A 108 4.13 2.11 -17.11
N ARG A 109 5.31 1.77 -17.63
CA ARG A 109 6.06 2.59 -18.61
C ARG A 109 5.38 2.65 -19.97
N GLY A 110 4.59 1.66 -20.34
CA GLY A 110 3.84 1.58 -21.58
C GLY A 110 2.50 2.33 -21.56
N LEU A 111 2.08 2.87 -20.41
CA LEU A 111 0.80 3.58 -20.32
C LEU A 111 0.79 4.86 -21.15
N SER A 112 -0.35 5.12 -21.78
CA SER A 112 -0.62 6.39 -22.44
C SER A 112 -2.00 6.88 -22.03
N LEU A 113 -2.13 8.18 -21.75
CA LEU A 113 -3.43 8.76 -21.38
C LEU A 113 -4.49 8.55 -22.45
N GLY A 114 -4.10 8.65 -23.72
CA GLY A 114 -5.03 8.49 -24.84
C GLY A 114 -5.61 7.08 -24.97
N SER A 115 -4.85 6.04 -24.60
CA SER A 115 -5.31 4.65 -24.65
C SER A 115 -6.11 4.26 -23.41
N LEU A 116 -5.70 4.72 -22.23
CA LEU A 116 -6.31 4.30 -20.97
C LEU A 116 -7.54 5.15 -20.60
N LEU A 117 -7.53 6.44 -20.95
CA LEU A 117 -8.61 7.40 -20.73
C LEU A 117 -8.97 8.14 -22.03
N PRO A 118 -9.55 7.45 -23.04
CA PRO A 118 -9.97 8.09 -24.27
C PRO A 118 -11.15 9.04 -23.99
N MET A 119 -10.86 10.33 -23.84
CA MET A 119 -11.88 11.38 -23.75
C MET A 119 -12.10 12.04 -25.10
N GLY A 120 -13.33 12.00 -25.59
CA GLY A 120 -13.77 12.80 -26.73
C GLY A 120 -14.32 14.17 -26.31
N MET A 121 -14.38 15.12 -27.26
CA MET A 121 -15.06 16.40 -27.04
C MET A 121 -16.55 16.22 -26.68
N GLY A 122 -17.19 15.18 -27.23
CA GLY A 122 -18.59 14.85 -26.92
C GLY A 122 -18.82 14.43 -25.47
N ASP A 123 -17.82 13.85 -24.81
CA ASP A 123 -17.91 13.43 -23.42
C ASP A 123 -17.89 14.65 -22.49
N ILE A 124 -17.02 15.63 -22.76
CA ILE A 124 -16.97 16.89 -21.99
C ILE A 124 -18.23 17.73 -22.17
N LEU A 125 -18.69 17.89 -23.41
CA LEU A 125 -19.92 18.64 -23.69
C LEU A 125 -21.16 18.01 -23.05
N SER A 126 -21.08 16.73 -22.67
CA SER A 126 -22.16 16.04 -21.96
C SER A 126 -22.18 16.27 -20.45
N ILE A 127 -21.10 16.78 -19.85
CA ILE A 127 -20.95 16.92 -18.39
C ILE A 127 -22.05 17.78 -17.77
N PRO A 128 -22.41 18.97 -18.30
CA PRO A 128 -23.47 19.79 -17.69
C PRO A 128 -24.84 19.10 -17.75
N ALA A 129 -25.15 18.42 -18.86
CA ALA A 129 -26.40 17.68 -19.01
C ALA A 129 -26.45 16.46 -18.09
N TRP A 130 -25.33 15.78 -17.89
CA TRP A 130 -25.20 14.66 -16.96
C TRP A 130 -25.36 15.11 -15.49
N LEU A 131 -24.67 16.18 -15.07
CA LEU A 131 -24.80 16.75 -13.73
C LEU A 131 -26.23 17.21 -13.41
N LEU A 132 -26.97 17.67 -14.43
CA LEU A 132 -28.38 18.05 -14.31
C LEU A 132 -29.33 16.84 -14.38
N GLY A 133 -28.82 15.61 -14.41
CA GLY A 133 -29.63 14.39 -14.53
C GLY A 133 -30.38 14.25 -15.86
N ARG A 134 -30.06 15.08 -16.86
CA ARG A 134 -30.71 15.12 -18.18
C ARG A 134 -30.16 14.09 -19.16
N ARG A 135 -29.14 13.33 -18.77
CA ARG A 135 -28.51 12.30 -19.60
C ARG A 135 -28.15 11.09 -18.73
N ASN A 136 -28.66 9.91 -19.06
CA ASN A 136 -28.25 8.65 -18.44
C ASN A 136 -26.85 8.28 -18.96
N ARG A 137 -25.81 8.70 -18.24
CA ARG A 137 -24.46 8.14 -18.34
C ARG A 137 -24.01 7.73 -16.94
N ASP A 138 -23.40 6.56 -16.83
CA ASP A 138 -22.97 6.03 -15.54
C ASP A 138 -21.61 6.62 -15.07
N SER A 139 -20.84 7.25 -15.96
CA SER A 139 -19.51 7.83 -15.66
C SER A 139 -19.01 8.86 -16.67
N LEU A 140 -17.93 9.59 -16.31
CA LEU A 140 -17.23 10.55 -17.17
C LEU A 140 -16.31 9.90 -18.21
N LEU A 141 -15.66 8.77 -17.88
CA LEU A 141 -14.67 8.11 -18.73
C LEU A 141 -15.16 6.71 -19.15
N PRO A 142 -14.90 6.28 -20.40
CA PRO A 142 -15.11 4.89 -20.81
C PRO A 142 -14.13 3.98 -20.06
N GLY A 143 -14.62 3.03 -19.26
CA GLY A 143 -13.78 2.09 -18.50
C GLY A 143 -13.12 0.98 -19.33
N ALA A 144 -13.21 1.02 -20.66
CA ALA A 144 -12.75 -0.05 -21.56
C ALA A 144 -11.22 -0.25 -21.51
N GLY A 145 -10.43 0.84 -21.55
CA GLY A 145 -8.96 0.73 -21.53
C GLY A 145 -8.43 0.09 -20.23
N VAL A 146 -9.01 0.46 -19.08
CA VAL A 146 -8.70 -0.17 -17.78
C VAL A 146 -9.16 -1.62 -17.74
N LYS A 147 -10.32 -1.93 -18.34
CA LYS A 147 -10.86 -3.30 -18.41
C LYS A 147 -9.93 -4.21 -19.20
N ASP A 148 -9.51 -3.79 -20.38
CA ASP A 148 -8.66 -4.59 -21.28
C ASP A 148 -7.28 -4.76 -20.63
N PHE A 149 -6.74 -3.69 -20.04
CA PHE A 149 -5.49 -3.76 -19.27
C PHE A 149 -5.54 -4.82 -18.16
N ILE A 150 -6.58 -4.84 -17.33
CA ILE A 150 -6.71 -5.78 -16.21
C ILE A 150 -6.96 -7.23 -16.69
N ASN A 151 -7.74 -7.40 -17.75
CA ASN A 151 -8.05 -8.73 -18.29
C ASN A 151 -6.82 -9.36 -18.96
N ASP A 152 -6.07 -8.59 -19.74
CA ASP A 152 -5.05 -9.12 -20.64
C ASP A 152 -3.67 -9.21 -19.96
N SER A 153 -3.44 -8.40 -18.93
CA SER A 153 -2.13 -8.31 -18.26
C SER A 153 -1.96 -9.27 -17.09
N ILE A 154 -3.05 -9.80 -16.52
CA ILE A 154 -3.04 -10.61 -15.28
C ILE A 154 -3.53 -12.02 -15.59
N ASP A 155 -2.69 -13.03 -15.32
CA ASP A 155 -3.09 -14.44 -15.37
C ASP A 155 -3.83 -14.83 -14.09
N TRP A 156 -5.14 -14.64 -14.11
CA TRP A 156 -6.04 -14.96 -12.99
C TRP A 156 -6.01 -16.46 -12.63
N GLU A 157 -5.87 -17.34 -13.62
CA GLU A 157 -5.77 -18.78 -13.38
C GLU A 157 -4.48 -19.14 -12.62
N GLN A 158 -3.38 -18.42 -12.89
CA GLN A 158 -2.15 -18.60 -12.11
C GLN A 158 -2.30 -18.14 -10.65
N ILE A 159 -3.11 -17.11 -10.35
CA ILE A 159 -3.40 -16.71 -8.97
C ILE A 159 -4.03 -17.89 -8.20
N HIS A 160 -5.05 -18.52 -8.79
CA HIS A 160 -5.72 -19.67 -8.19
C HIS A 160 -4.78 -20.86 -8.02
N ARG A 161 -3.91 -21.13 -9.01
CA ARG A 161 -2.86 -22.16 -8.88
C ARG A 161 -1.88 -21.85 -7.75
N ASN A 162 -1.46 -20.59 -7.60
CA ASN A 162 -0.54 -20.18 -6.54
C ASN A 162 -1.17 -20.31 -5.14
N LEU A 163 -2.48 -20.08 -5.01
CA LEU A 163 -3.23 -20.36 -3.79
C LEU A 163 -3.34 -21.87 -3.54
N ALA A 164 -3.76 -22.66 -4.53
CA ALA A 164 -3.96 -24.10 -4.39
C ALA A 164 -2.67 -24.87 -4.06
N THR A 165 -1.53 -24.42 -4.59
CA THR A 165 -0.20 -25.00 -4.32
C THR A 165 0.44 -24.49 -3.02
N GLY A 166 -0.20 -23.55 -2.32
CA GLY A 166 0.32 -22.97 -1.07
C GLY A 166 1.48 -22.00 -1.26
N VAL A 167 1.79 -21.59 -2.49
CA VAL A 167 2.73 -20.49 -2.79
C VAL A 167 2.22 -19.21 -2.13
N LEU A 168 0.91 -18.95 -2.23
CA LEU A 168 0.18 -17.91 -1.51
C LEU A 168 -0.73 -18.54 -0.44
N ALA A 169 -0.93 -17.82 0.67
CA ALA A 169 -1.89 -18.15 1.71
C ALA A 169 -3.24 -17.46 1.49
N GLY A 170 -3.23 -16.22 0.99
CA GLY A 170 -4.45 -15.50 0.66
C GLY A 170 -4.21 -14.21 -0.12
N VAL A 171 -5.23 -13.79 -0.86
CA VAL A 171 -5.27 -12.53 -1.61
C VAL A 171 -6.55 -11.79 -1.27
N SER A 172 -6.50 -10.46 -1.15
CA SER A 172 -7.70 -9.64 -0.97
C SER A 172 -7.69 -8.36 -1.80
N LEU A 173 -8.87 -7.98 -2.27
CA LEU A 173 -9.14 -6.77 -3.05
C LEU A 173 -10.28 -6.00 -2.37
N SER A 174 -10.04 -4.74 -2.02
CA SER A 174 -11.03 -3.91 -1.30
C SER A 174 -11.83 -3.04 -2.27
N CYS A 175 -13.14 -3.03 -2.10
CA CYS A 175 -14.09 -2.24 -2.89
C CYS A 175 -15.05 -1.50 -1.95
N THR A 176 -15.84 -0.57 -2.50
CA THR A 176 -16.95 0.07 -1.81
C THR A 176 -18.27 -0.35 -2.44
N HIS A 177 -19.18 -0.88 -1.63
CA HIS A 177 -20.55 -1.20 -2.06
C HIS A 177 -21.34 0.10 -2.21
N VAL A 178 -21.79 0.41 -3.42
CA VAL A 178 -22.40 1.72 -3.76
C VAL A 178 -23.65 2.03 -2.91
N PRO A 179 -24.65 1.14 -2.79
CA PRO A 179 -25.90 1.45 -2.10
C PRO A 179 -25.74 1.72 -0.60
N THR A 180 -24.78 1.06 0.07
CA THR A 180 -24.60 1.20 1.52
C THR A 180 -23.37 2.00 1.90
N GLY A 181 -22.50 2.32 0.95
CA GLY A 181 -21.18 2.90 1.20
C GLY A 181 -20.29 2.05 2.11
N ARG A 182 -20.54 0.74 2.23
CA ARG A 182 -19.74 -0.16 3.11
C ARG A 182 -18.50 -0.62 2.36
N THR A 183 -17.39 -0.81 3.09
CA THR A 183 -16.22 -1.48 2.52
C THR A 183 -16.54 -2.96 2.35
N VAL A 184 -16.28 -3.47 1.15
CA VAL A 184 -16.37 -4.90 0.84
C VAL A 184 -14.98 -5.42 0.49
N VAL A 185 -14.52 -6.40 1.25
CA VAL A 185 -13.23 -7.06 1.02
C VAL A 185 -13.51 -8.41 0.39
N PHE A 186 -13.27 -8.51 -0.92
CA PHE A 186 -13.25 -9.80 -1.61
C PHE A 186 -11.94 -10.48 -1.33
N TYR A 187 -11.97 -11.74 -0.94
CA TYR A 187 -10.74 -12.48 -0.65
C TYR A 187 -10.83 -13.95 -1.02
N GLU A 188 -9.67 -14.51 -1.35
CA GLU A 188 -9.49 -15.92 -1.64
C GLU A 188 -8.39 -16.49 -0.75
N THR A 189 -8.56 -17.73 -0.31
CA THR A 189 -7.63 -18.42 0.60
C THR A 189 -7.18 -19.74 0.01
N ARG A 190 -5.95 -20.15 0.34
CA ARG A 190 -5.36 -21.42 -0.15
C ARG A 190 -6.19 -22.67 0.15
N ASP A 191 -6.93 -22.66 1.25
CA ASP A 191 -7.73 -23.80 1.73
C ASP A 191 -9.20 -23.69 1.32
N GLY A 192 -9.57 -22.65 0.57
CA GLY A 192 -10.94 -22.41 0.13
C GLY A 192 -11.92 -22.16 1.27
N ARG A 193 -11.45 -21.76 2.46
CA ARG A 193 -12.28 -21.56 3.65
C ARG A 193 -12.42 -20.09 4.01
N SER A 194 -13.64 -19.69 4.36
CA SER A 194 -13.89 -18.36 4.94
C SER A 194 -13.10 -18.14 6.23
N ARG A 195 -12.69 -16.90 6.48
CA ARG A 195 -12.03 -16.47 7.72
C ARG A 195 -13.00 -15.67 8.60
N PRO A 196 -12.91 -15.79 9.94
CA PRO A 196 -13.68 -14.94 10.83
C PRO A 196 -13.23 -13.49 10.65
N TRP A 197 -14.20 -12.61 10.37
CA TRP A 197 -13.93 -11.20 10.13
C TRP A 197 -14.23 -10.31 11.33
N SER A 198 -13.89 -9.03 11.20
CA SER A 198 -14.25 -7.99 12.18
C SER A 198 -15.75 -7.90 12.38
N ARG A 199 -16.19 -7.55 13.61
CA ARG A 199 -17.58 -7.14 13.90
C ARG A 199 -17.86 -5.68 13.50
N ASP A 200 -16.97 -5.06 12.74
CA ASP A 200 -17.14 -3.71 12.22
C ASP A 200 -18.35 -3.67 11.28
N PRO A 201 -19.41 -2.91 11.60
CA PRO A 201 -20.62 -2.84 10.79
C PRO A 201 -20.41 -2.16 9.42
N HIS A 202 -19.23 -1.56 9.20
CA HIS A 202 -18.86 -0.89 7.96
C HIS A 202 -18.00 -1.75 7.02
N VAL A 203 -17.56 -2.94 7.45
CA VAL A 203 -16.72 -3.84 6.65
C VAL A 203 -17.40 -5.20 6.47
N VAL A 204 -17.60 -5.59 5.22
CA VAL A 204 -18.12 -6.91 4.84
C VAL A 204 -17.01 -7.68 4.13
N ALA A 205 -16.75 -8.91 4.53
CA ALA A 205 -15.76 -9.75 3.87
C ALA A 205 -16.45 -10.88 3.12
N ILE A 206 -16.15 -11.01 1.83
CA ILE A 206 -16.75 -12.01 0.95
C ILE A 206 -15.64 -12.95 0.48
N HIS A 207 -15.70 -14.19 0.95
CA HIS A 207 -14.82 -15.24 0.46
C HIS A 207 -15.30 -15.69 -0.92
N THR A 208 -14.48 -15.53 -1.94
CA THR A 208 -14.84 -15.87 -3.32
C THR A 208 -13.60 -16.16 -4.17
N ARG A 209 -13.81 -16.77 -5.33
CA ARG A 209 -12.79 -16.88 -6.36
C ARG A 209 -12.58 -15.49 -6.97
N LEU A 210 -11.39 -14.93 -6.81
CA LEU A 210 -11.07 -13.60 -7.34
C LEU A 210 -11.03 -13.62 -8.88
N GLY A 211 -11.19 -12.46 -9.49
CA GLY A 211 -11.29 -12.36 -10.94
C GLY A 211 -11.23 -10.91 -11.41
N PRO A 212 -11.20 -10.68 -12.72
CA PRO A 212 -11.00 -9.35 -13.28
C PRO A 212 -12.05 -8.33 -12.82
N ALA A 213 -13.30 -8.76 -12.62
CA ALA A 213 -14.36 -7.89 -12.13
C ALA A 213 -14.07 -7.31 -10.74
N HIS A 214 -13.44 -8.07 -9.85
CA HIS A 214 -13.07 -7.63 -8.51
C HIS A 214 -11.98 -6.55 -8.54
N ALA A 215 -10.93 -6.72 -9.36
CA ALA A 215 -9.90 -5.69 -9.53
C ALA A 215 -10.45 -4.44 -10.23
N ARG A 216 -11.31 -4.60 -11.26
CA ARG A 216 -11.98 -3.47 -11.91
C ARG A 216 -12.87 -2.70 -10.94
N ALA A 217 -13.67 -3.39 -10.12
CA ALA A 217 -14.49 -2.77 -9.09
C ALA A 217 -13.62 -2.00 -8.09
N SER A 218 -12.53 -2.61 -7.64
CA SER A 218 -11.59 -1.98 -6.71
C SER A 218 -10.96 -0.71 -7.28
N ALA A 219 -10.74 -0.62 -8.59
CA ALA A 219 -10.16 0.54 -9.29
C ALA A 219 -11.20 1.47 -9.95
N ALA A 220 -12.50 1.23 -9.76
CA ALA A 220 -13.57 2.02 -10.36
C ALA A 220 -13.81 3.31 -9.56
N ILE A 221 -12.93 4.29 -9.75
CA ILE A 221 -12.99 5.57 -9.04
C ILE A 221 -14.30 6.28 -9.36
N PRO A 222 -15.12 6.65 -8.35
CA PRO A 222 -16.39 7.33 -8.58
C PRO A 222 -16.23 8.58 -9.43
N LEU A 223 -17.28 8.90 -10.19
CA LEU A 223 -17.35 9.98 -11.17
C LEU A 223 -16.48 9.73 -12.42
N LEU A 224 -15.29 9.15 -12.26
CA LEU A 224 -14.37 8.88 -13.37
C LEU A 224 -14.77 7.60 -14.12
N PHE A 225 -14.95 6.49 -13.41
CA PHE A 225 -15.26 5.19 -13.98
C PHE A 225 -16.66 4.73 -13.57
N PRO A 226 -17.35 3.93 -14.41
CA PRO A 226 -18.66 3.42 -14.07
C PRO A 226 -18.56 2.38 -12.97
N PRO A 227 -19.57 2.26 -12.08
CA PRO A 227 -19.63 1.16 -11.13
C PRO A 227 -19.55 -0.19 -11.84
N VAL A 228 -18.83 -1.13 -11.23
CA VAL A 228 -18.69 -2.50 -11.74
C VAL A 228 -19.66 -3.39 -10.99
N SER A 229 -20.53 -4.07 -11.74
CA SER A 229 -21.46 -5.03 -11.17
C SER A 229 -20.79 -6.39 -11.00
N ILE A 230 -20.86 -6.94 -9.79
CA ILE A 230 -20.46 -8.32 -9.45
C ILE A 230 -21.70 -9.00 -8.87
N ASP A 231 -22.15 -10.07 -9.51
CA ASP A 231 -23.40 -10.77 -9.16
C ASP A 231 -24.62 -9.83 -9.07
N GLY A 232 -24.70 -8.85 -9.97
CA GLY A 232 -25.79 -7.86 -10.01
C GLY A 232 -25.68 -6.74 -8.96
N ILE A 233 -24.65 -6.76 -8.12
CA ILE A 233 -24.43 -5.76 -7.07
C ILE A 233 -23.38 -4.74 -7.54
N PRO A 234 -23.65 -3.42 -7.47
CA PRO A 234 -22.72 -2.40 -7.93
C PRO A 234 -21.64 -2.05 -6.90
N TYR A 235 -20.39 -2.07 -7.36
CA TYR A 235 -19.20 -1.72 -6.58
C TYR A 235 -18.38 -0.63 -7.26
N VAL A 236 -17.71 0.18 -6.44
CA VAL A 236 -16.74 1.21 -6.85
C VAL A 236 -15.48 1.09 -6.02
N ASP A 237 -14.54 2.00 -6.26
CA ASP A 237 -13.21 1.99 -5.65
C ASP A 237 -13.24 1.87 -4.11
N GLY A 238 -12.40 1.00 -3.56
CA GLY A 238 -12.27 0.78 -2.11
C GLY A 238 -11.56 1.91 -1.36
N GLY A 239 -10.84 2.77 -2.09
CA GLY A 239 -10.13 3.94 -1.56
C GLY A 239 -11.05 4.95 -0.88
N LEU A 240 -12.36 4.94 -1.18
CA LEU A 240 -13.38 5.82 -0.56
C LEU A 240 -13.48 5.67 0.96
N ARG A 241 -13.11 4.52 1.49
CA ARG A 241 -13.19 4.22 2.92
C ARG A 241 -11.97 3.52 3.47
N GLN A 242 -11.31 2.69 2.67
CA GLN A 242 -10.23 1.83 3.14
C GLN A 242 -9.09 1.80 2.14
N ASN A 243 -8.28 2.86 2.17
CA ASN A 243 -7.16 3.00 1.25
C ASN A 243 -5.97 2.09 1.57
N THR A 244 -5.86 1.57 2.81
CA THR A 244 -4.81 0.60 3.20
C THR A 244 -5.39 -0.56 4.01
N PRO A 245 -5.63 -1.72 3.38
CA PRO A 245 -6.25 -2.87 4.02
C PRO A 245 -5.31 -3.61 4.99
N LEU A 246 -5.00 -3.02 6.15
CA LEU A 246 -4.22 -3.69 7.21
C LEU A 246 -5.01 -4.85 7.83
N SER A 247 -6.32 -4.64 8.07
CA SER A 247 -7.17 -5.67 8.68
C SER A 247 -7.25 -6.94 7.82
N PRO A 248 -7.47 -6.86 6.48
CA PRO A 248 -7.40 -8.03 5.61
C PRO A 248 -6.13 -8.85 5.75
N ALA A 249 -4.95 -8.21 5.76
CA ALA A 249 -3.68 -8.94 5.91
C ALA A 249 -3.64 -9.77 7.20
N LEU A 250 -4.05 -9.17 8.32
CA LEU A 250 -4.12 -9.85 9.61
C LEU A 250 -5.14 -11.00 9.63
N ARG A 251 -6.33 -10.80 9.05
CA ARG A 251 -7.39 -11.81 8.99
C ARG A 251 -7.03 -12.99 8.08
N LEU A 252 -6.19 -12.75 7.08
CA LEU A 252 -5.63 -13.79 6.21
C LEU A 252 -4.39 -14.49 6.82
N GLY A 253 -3.95 -14.08 8.01
CA GLY A 253 -2.94 -14.78 8.79
C GLY A 253 -1.56 -14.13 8.80
N SER A 254 -1.41 -12.91 8.26
CA SER A 254 -0.13 -12.19 8.34
C SER A 254 0.29 -11.95 9.79
N ASN A 255 1.55 -12.22 10.06
CA ASN A 255 2.17 -11.95 11.36
C ASN A 255 3.14 -10.78 11.34
N ARG A 256 3.53 -10.34 10.13
CA ARG A 256 4.17 -9.06 9.87
C ARG A 256 3.64 -8.49 8.57
N ILE A 257 3.72 -7.17 8.41
CA ILE A 257 3.12 -6.49 7.27
C ILE A 257 4.11 -5.46 6.70
N LEU A 258 4.46 -5.61 5.42
CA LEU A 258 5.03 -4.52 4.64
C LEU A 258 3.90 -3.74 3.99
N VAL A 259 3.86 -2.43 4.22
CA VAL A 259 2.88 -1.51 3.65
C VAL A 259 3.60 -0.61 2.67
N VAL A 260 3.08 -0.47 1.46
CA VAL A 260 3.56 0.52 0.50
C VAL A 260 2.46 1.53 0.29
N GLY A 261 2.67 2.73 0.82
CA GLY A 261 1.78 3.87 0.65
C GLY A 261 2.17 4.67 -0.59
N VAL A 262 1.19 5.39 -1.14
CA VAL A 262 1.35 6.32 -2.27
C VAL A 262 1.01 7.76 -1.89
N SER A 263 0.81 8.01 -0.60
CA SER A 263 0.66 9.33 0.00
C SER A 263 2.01 9.77 0.59
N HIS A 264 2.40 11.00 0.29
CA HIS A 264 3.57 11.63 0.89
C HIS A 264 3.21 12.12 2.30
N GLU A 265 4.08 11.85 3.27
CA GLU A 265 3.89 12.31 4.64
C GLU A 265 4.12 13.83 4.71
N LYS A 266 3.04 14.60 4.86
CA LYS A 266 3.15 16.02 5.19
C LYS A 266 3.71 16.09 6.61
N VAL A 267 4.99 16.45 6.75
CA VAL A 267 5.58 16.77 8.05
C VAL A 267 4.60 17.69 8.78
N ARG A 268 4.23 17.34 10.02
CA ARG A 268 3.46 18.17 10.95
C ARG A 268 4.20 19.49 11.20
N GLN A 269 4.19 20.38 10.23
CA GLN A 269 4.46 21.80 10.39
C GLN A 269 3.11 22.48 10.49
N ASP A 270 2.77 22.89 11.71
CA ASP A 270 1.67 23.75 12.11
C ASP A 270 0.78 24.30 10.97
N HIS A 271 -0.31 23.58 10.68
CA HIS A 271 -1.30 23.94 9.66
C HIS A 271 -2.15 25.19 9.99
N LEU A 272 -1.79 25.97 11.03
CA LEU A 272 -2.36 27.30 11.23
C LEU A 272 -1.56 28.39 10.49
N THR A 273 -0.41 28.06 9.90
CA THR A 273 0.43 28.98 9.13
C THR A 273 0.79 28.46 7.73
N SER A 274 -0.15 27.84 7.00
CA SER A 274 0.02 27.66 5.55
C SER A 274 -0.17 29.00 4.83
N SER A 275 0.83 29.87 4.95
CA SER A 275 0.98 31.10 4.18
C SER A 275 1.45 30.78 2.76
N GLY A 276 0.57 30.20 1.92
CA GLY A 276 0.94 29.84 0.55
C GLY A 276 -0.18 29.46 -0.41
N THR A 277 -1.37 29.08 0.06
CA THR A 277 -2.51 28.83 -0.82
C THR A 277 -3.16 30.17 -1.19
N PRO A 278 -3.13 30.62 -2.45
CA PRO A 278 -3.79 31.86 -2.85
C PRO A 278 -5.28 31.76 -2.53
N ILE A 279 -5.87 32.76 -1.87
CA ILE A 279 -7.30 32.78 -1.50
C ILE A 279 -8.18 32.62 -2.75
N ASP A 280 -7.71 33.15 -3.87
CA ASP A 280 -8.24 33.05 -5.22
C ASP A 280 -8.23 31.62 -5.79
N ALA A 281 -7.36 30.72 -5.32
CA ALA A 281 -7.38 29.31 -5.68
C ALA A 281 -8.46 28.52 -4.93
N ILE A 282 -8.82 28.93 -3.71
CA ILE A 282 -9.81 28.24 -2.85
C ILE A 282 -11.22 28.30 -3.47
N GLY A 283 -11.54 29.36 -4.21
CA GLY A 283 -12.83 29.50 -4.91
C GLY A 283 -12.97 28.67 -6.19
N ARG A 284 -11.92 27.98 -6.66
CA ARG A 284 -11.95 27.25 -7.94
C ARG A 284 -12.57 25.85 -7.77
N PRO A 285 -13.61 25.48 -8.54
CA PRO A 285 -14.26 24.17 -8.44
C PRO A 285 -13.32 22.97 -8.58
N ILE A 286 -12.31 23.08 -9.46
CA ILE A 286 -11.31 22.03 -9.71
C ILE A 286 -10.41 21.81 -8.48
N PHE A 287 -9.98 22.90 -7.84
CA PHE A 287 -9.15 22.82 -6.63
C PHE A 287 -9.93 22.15 -5.49
N MET A 288 -11.20 22.56 -5.30
CA MET A 288 -12.09 21.95 -4.30
C MET A 288 -12.35 20.48 -4.60
N ALA A 289 -12.57 20.10 -5.87
CA ALA A 289 -12.72 18.70 -6.26
C ALA A 289 -11.47 17.86 -5.95
N GLY A 290 -10.27 18.41 -6.19
CA GLY A 290 -9.00 17.79 -5.81
C GLY A 290 -8.88 17.58 -4.30
N LYS A 291 -9.24 18.60 -3.49
CA LYS A 291 -9.23 18.50 -2.02
C LYS A 291 -10.23 17.48 -1.48
N VAL A 292 -11.45 17.45 -2.04
CA VAL A 292 -12.47 16.45 -1.66
C VAL A 292 -11.98 15.05 -2.04
N LEU A 293 -11.40 14.86 -3.22
CA LEU A 293 -10.84 13.56 -3.62
C LEU A 293 -9.69 13.15 -2.68
N ASN A 294 -8.79 14.08 -2.35
CA ASN A 294 -7.70 13.82 -1.40
C ASN A 294 -8.22 13.41 -0.02
N ALA A 295 -9.21 14.13 0.50
CA ALA A 295 -9.84 13.83 1.79
C ALA A 295 -10.59 12.48 1.80
N LEU A 296 -11.21 12.09 0.67
CA LEU A 296 -11.94 10.83 0.55
C LEU A 296 -11.03 9.62 0.26
N MET A 297 -9.87 9.81 -0.38
CA MET A 297 -9.00 8.72 -0.84
C MET A 297 -7.69 8.61 -0.07
N LEU A 298 -6.97 9.72 0.11
CA LEU A 298 -5.53 9.71 0.36
C LEU A 298 -5.18 9.90 1.85
N ASP A 299 -6.04 10.59 2.62
CA ASP A 299 -5.81 10.89 4.04
C ASP A 299 -6.04 9.67 4.98
N HIS A 300 -6.65 8.59 4.48
CA HIS A 300 -7.06 7.45 5.32
C HIS A 300 -5.95 6.41 5.58
N VAL A 301 -4.84 6.45 4.83
CA VAL A 301 -3.67 5.56 5.05
C VAL A 301 -3.01 5.85 6.41
N ASP A 302 -2.87 7.13 6.74
CA ASP A 302 -2.17 7.56 7.94
C ASP A 302 -2.91 7.15 9.21
N TYR A 303 -4.24 7.20 9.17
CA TYR A 303 -5.05 6.92 10.35
C TYR A 303 -5.00 5.45 10.79
N ASP A 304 -5.03 4.51 9.84
CA ASP A 304 -4.95 3.08 10.16
C ASP A 304 -3.54 2.65 10.59
N LEU A 305 -2.49 3.25 10.01
CA LEU A 305 -1.11 3.00 10.43
C LEU A 305 -0.82 3.58 11.81
N ILE A 306 -1.23 4.81 12.09
CA ILE A 306 -1.12 5.44 13.42
C ILE A 306 -1.84 4.59 14.47
N ARG A 307 -3.01 4.04 14.14
CA ARG A 307 -3.73 3.11 15.03
C ARG A 307 -2.95 1.84 15.30
N LEU A 308 -2.31 1.24 14.28
CA LEU A 308 -1.49 0.05 14.46
C LEU A 308 -0.26 0.34 15.33
N GLU A 309 0.40 1.48 15.11
CA GLU A 309 1.56 1.91 15.88
C GLU A 309 1.20 2.18 17.33
N HIS A 310 0.14 2.95 17.59
CA HIS A 310 -0.39 3.16 18.94
C HIS A 310 -0.80 1.84 19.61
N PHE A 311 -1.36 0.91 18.85
CA PHE A 311 -1.74 -0.40 19.37
C PHE A 311 -0.52 -1.24 19.77
N ASN A 312 0.50 -1.32 18.91
CA ASN A 312 1.76 -2.01 19.22
C ASN A 312 2.45 -1.36 20.43
N GLN A 313 2.47 -0.03 20.48
CA GLN A 313 3.04 0.73 21.58
C GLN A 313 2.31 0.43 22.89
N LEU A 314 0.97 0.39 22.88
CA LEU A 314 0.17 0.01 24.04
C LEU A 314 0.48 -1.41 24.54
N MET A 315 0.67 -2.38 23.63
CA MET A 315 1.06 -3.74 24.02
C MET A 315 2.46 -3.75 24.65
N ALA A 316 3.43 -3.06 24.05
CA ALA A 316 4.80 -2.96 24.55
C ALA A 316 4.90 -2.20 25.88
N ASP A 317 4.11 -1.14 26.07
CA ASP A 317 3.98 -0.42 27.34
C ASP A 317 3.31 -1.28 28.39
N GLY A 318 2.27 -2.04 28.01
CA GLY A 318 1.59 -2.98 28.89
C GLY A 318 2.50 -4.08 29.41
N GLU A 319 3.32 -4.69 28.55
CA GLU A 319 4.33 -5.68 28.96
C GLU A 319 5.39 -5.08 29.90
N ARG A 320 5.82 -3.85 29.63
CA ARG A 320 6.77 -3.13 30.49
C ARG A 320 6.19 -2.78 31.86
N ALA A 321 4.91 -2.39 31.91
CA ALA A 321 4.26 -1.95 33.13
C ALA A 321 3.70 -3.11 33.97
N PHE A 322 3.17 -4.15 33.34
CA PHE A 322 2.41 -5.22 34.01
C PHE A 322 3.06 -6.60 33.94
N GLY A 323 4.18 -6.75 33.22
CA GLY A 323 4.93 -8.00 33.08
C GLY A 323 4.75 -8.68 31.71
N ARG A 324 5.64 -9.61 31.38
CA ARG A 324 5.71 -10.26 30.04
C ARG A 324 4.47 -11.08 29.68
N ASP A 325 3.70 -11.52 30.66
CA ASP A 325 2.46 -12.27 30.49
C ASP A 325 1.22 -11.36 30.35
N PHE A 326 1.40 -10.03 30.25
CA PHE A 326 0.31 -9.06 30.08
C PHE A 326 -0.58 -9.39 28.88
N VAL A 327 0.02 -9.60 27.70
CA VAL A 327 -0.72 -9.87 26.46
C VAL A 327 -1.46 -11.20 26.55
N ASP A 328 -0.86 -12.22 27.15
CA ASP A 328 -1.50 -13.53 27.37
C ASP A 328 -2.70 -13.43 28.30
N ARG A 329 -2.57 -12.71 29.42
CA ARG A 329 -3.68 -12.45 30.34
C ARG A 329 -4.79 -11.65 29.67
N LEU A 330 -4.45 -10.64 28.88
CA LEU A 330 -5.41 -9.87 28.10
C LEU A 330 -6.18 -10.75 27.10
N ASN A 331 -5.47 -11.62 26.39
CA ASN A 331 -6.08 -12.58 25.48
C ASN A 331 -6.99 -13.57 26.18
N HIS A 332 -6.61 -14.04 27.38
CA HIS A 332 -7.44 -14.94 28.19
C HIS A 332 -8.80 -14.31 28.53
N VAL A 333 -8.83 -13.02 28.88
CA VAL A 333 -10.06 -12.27 29.19
C VAL A 333 -10.88 -11.96 27.94
N LEU A 334 -10.23 -11.65 26.81
CA LEU A 334 -10.89 -11.13 25.60
C LEU A 334 -11.19 -12.20 24.52
N HIS A 335 -10.90 -13.47 24.80
CA HIS A 335 -10.87 -14.58 23.84
C HIS A 335 -12.16 -14.77 23.01
N GLY A 336 -13.31 -14.26 23.46
CA GLY A 336 -14.62 -14.40 22.79
C GLY A 336 -15.13 -13.19 21.99
N GLN A 337 -14.47 -12.03 22.04
CA GLN A 337 -15.04 -10.79 21.49
C GLN A 337 -14.59 -10.46 20.05
N ARG A 338 -13.36 -10.82 19.67
CA ARG A 338 -12.70 -10.33 18.43
C ARG A 338 -12.39 -11.36 17.35
N GLY A 339 -12.54 -12.66 17.66
CA GLY A 339 -12.24 -13.77 16.75
C GLY A 339 -10.75 -13.92 16.40
N ALA A 340 -9.86 -13.19 17.07
CA ALA A 340 -8.40 -13.27 16.93
C ALA A 340 -7.71 -12.79 18.23
N LYS A 341 -6.51 -13.31 18.51
CA LYS A 341 -5.69 -12.87 19.65
C LYS A 341 -5.06 -11.49 19.39
N TYR A 342 -4.94 -10.69 20.43
CA TYR A 342 -4.08 -9.51 20.48
C TYR A 342 -2.62 -9.93 20.47
N ARG A 343 -1.82 -9.29 19.62
CA ARG A 343 -0.38 -9.48 19.51
C ARG A 343 0.25 -8.24 18.89
N GLN A 344 1.52 -8.01 19.15
CA GLN A 344 2.27 -7.03 18.38
C GLN A 344 2.36 -7.49 16.92
N ILE A 345 2.23 -6.55 16.01
CA ILE A 345 2.31 -6.81 14.57
C ILE A 345 3.50 -5.99 14.05
N PRO A 346 4.68 -6.61 13.89
CA PRO A 346 5.80 -5.98 13.22
C PRO A 346 5.35 -5.48 11.85
N HIS A 347 5.60 -4.20 11.58
CA HIS A 347 5.26 -3.60 10.32
C HIS A 347 6.35 -2.65 9.86
N LEU A 348 6.46 -2.50 8.55
CA LEU A 348 7.31 -1.50 7.91
C LEU A 348 6.45 -0.81 6.86
N THR A 349 6.48 0.53 6.83
CA THR A 349 5.74 1.30 5.83
C THR A 349 6.73 2.04 4.95
N LEU A 350 6.70 1.81 3.65
CA LEU A 350 7.41 2.59 2.64
C LEU A 350 6.45 3.65 2.07
N ARG A 351 6.94 4.88 1.92
CA ARG A 351 6.20 6.02 1.40
C ARG A 351 7.10 6.87 0.50
N PRO A 352 6.53 7.60 -0.46
CA PRO A 352 7.29 8.50 -1.32
C PRO A 352 8.06 9.55 -0.50
N SER A 353 9.36 9.66 -0.73
CA SER A 353 10.20 10.72 -0.13
C SER A 353 9.94 12.11 -0.72
N LYS A 354 9.25 12.17 -1.87
CA LYS A 354 8.87 13.40 -2.56
C LYS A 354 7.36 13.49 -2.67
N ASP A 355 6.88 14.73 -2.76
CA ASP A 355 5.48 15.01 -3.08
C ASP A 355 5.16 14.61 -4.53
N LEU A 356 4.33 13.57 -4.68
CA LEU A 356 3.93 13.04 -5.99
C LEU A 356 3.07 14.02 -6.79
N GLY A 357 2.30 14.86 -6.10
CA GLY A 357 1.54 15.96 -6.67
C GLY A 357 2.46 16.98 -7.32
N ALA A 358 3.50 17.41 -6.60
CA ALA A 358 4.49 18.33 -7.15
C ALA A 358 5.21 17.75 -8.38
N MET A 359 5.62 16.48 -8.32
CA MET A 359 6.22 15.80 -9.46
C MET A 359 5.29 15.74 -10.68
N ALA A 360 4.00 15.46 -10.48
CA ALA A 360 3.02 15.45 -11.56
C ALA A 360 2.82 16.84 -12.18
N ALA A 361 2.77 17.87 -11.34
CA ALA A 361 2.62 19.25 -11.77
C ALA A 361 3.80 19.67 -12.65
N ASP A 362 5.03 19.31 -12.27
CA ASP A 362 6.24 19.60 -13.03
C ASP A 362 6.29 18.80 -14.33
N TYR A 363 5.95 17.51 -14.29
CA TYR A 363 5.90 16.66 -15.48
C TYR A 363 4.87 17.17 -16.50
N ALA A 364 3.65 17.52 -16.06
CA ALA A 364 2.59 18.03 -16.93
C ALA A 364 2.96 19.38 -17.60
N ARG A 365 3.91 20.13 -17.03
CA ARG A 365 4.43 21.38 -17.60
C ARG A 365 5.72 21.19 -18.42
N SER A 366 6.30 19.99 -18.37
CA SER A 366 7.56 19.68 -19.08
C SER A 366 7.41 19.78 -20.60
N ALA A 367 8.53 19.97 -21.30
CA ALA A 367 8.56 19.92 -22.76
C ALA A 367 8.23 18.51 -23.29
N ARG A 368 8.57 17.45 -22.54
CA ARG A 368 8.29 16.04 -22.89
C ARG A 368 6.78 15.80 -23.00
N PHE A 369 6.01 16.20 -22.00
CA PHE A 369 4.55 16.04 -22.02
C PHE A 369 3.83 16.98 -23.01
N ARG A 370 4.41 18.16 -23.30
CA ARG A 370 3.86 19.10 -24.29
C ARG A 370 3.84 18.56 -25.72
N ARG A 371 4.63 17.52 -26.02
CA ARG A 371 4.62 16.85 -27.33
C ARG A 371 3.36 16.02 -27.56
N ASP A 372 2.68 15.59 -26.50
CA ASP A 372 1.39 14.94 -26.62
C ASP A 372 0.30 15.98 -26.93
N SER A 373 -0.16 15.95 -28.18
CA SER A 373 -1.20 16.84 -28.71
C SER A 373 -2.61 16.30 -28.50
N SER A 374 -2.76 15.11 -27.89
CA SER A 374 -4.06 14.50 -27.62
C SER A 374 -4.96 15.43 -26.79
N PHE A 375 -6.27 15.27 -27.00
CA PHE A 375 -7.26 16.06 -26.27
C PHE A 375 -7.16 15.83 -24.76
N THR A 376 -6.98 14.57 -24.34
CA THR A 376 -6.73 14.19 -22.93
C THR A 376 -5.50 14.89 -22.36
N ALA A 377 -4.38 14.97 -23.10
CA ALA A 377 -3.20 15.70 -22.65
C ALA A 377 -3.42 17.21 -22.50
N ARG A 378 -4.28 17.82 -23.33
CA ARG A 378 -4.68 19.23 -23.16
C ARG A 378 -5.46 19.46 -21.87
N ILE A 379 -6.37 18.55 -21.52
CA ILE A 379 -7.12 18.59 -20.25
C ILE A 379 -6.17 18.49 -19.07
N MET A 380 -5.25 17.51 -19.09
CA MET A 380 -4.27 17.34 -18.01
C MET A 380 -3.38 18.57 -17.83
N ARG A 381 -2.95 19.23 -18.92
CA ARG A 381 -2.22 20.51 -18.82
C ARG A 381 -3.06 21.63 -18.22
N SER A 382 -4.35 21.66 -18.51
CA SER A 382 -5.28 22.63 -17.92
C SER A 382 -5.47 22.36 -16.42
N LEU A 383 -5.64 21.10 -16.05
CA LEU A 383 -5.78 20.66 -14.66
C LEU A 383 -4.54 21.02 -13.85
N ALA A 384 -3.35 20.68 -14.34
CA ALA A 384 -2.08 21.01 -13.70
C ALA A 384 -1.84 22.53 -13.59
N ARG A 385 -2.47 23.37 -14.42
CA ARG A 385 -2.42 24.83 -14.28
C ARG A 385 -3.43 25.38 -13.28
N ALA A 386 -4.52 24.64 -13.05
CA ALA A 386 -5.57 25.01 -12.12
C ALA A 386 -5.18 24.70 -10.67
N GLU A 387 -4.39 23.63 -10.44
CA GLU A 387 -3.86 23.26 -9.13
C GLU A 387 -2.53 23.98 -8.81
N PRO A 388 -2.31 24.38 -7.53
CA PRO A 388 -1.00 24.85 -7.08
C PRO A 388 0.10 23.82 -7.36
N ARG A 389 1.32 24.28 -7.66
CA ARG A 389 2.45 23.38 -7.95
C ARG A 389 2.71 22.38 -6.82
N THR A 390 2.55 22.80 -5.57
CA THR A 390 2.82 21.99 -4.38
C THR A 390 1.65 21.10 -3.96
N GLU A 391 0.51 21.14 -4.67
CA GLU A 391 -0.72 20.43 -4.27
C GLU A 391 -1.50 19.90 -5.48
N ALA A 392 -0.81 19.40 -6.51
CA ALA A 392 -1.48 18.85 -7.70
C ALA A 392 -1.91 17.38 -7.49
N ASP A 393 -2.77 17.18 -6.48
CA ASP A 393 -3.21 15.86 -6.04
C ASP A 393 -4.09 15.18 -7.08
N LEU A 394 -5.00 15.92 -7.72
CA LEU A 394 -5.86 15.37 -8.77
C LEU A 394 -5.05 15.06 -10.03
N THR A 395 -4.11 15.93 -10.40
CA THR A 395 -3.21 15.69 -11.54
C THR A 395 -2.40 14.42 -11.34
N SER A 396 -1.71 14.26 -10.21
CA SER A 396 -0.90 13.07 -9.93
C SER A 396 -1.69 11.77 -9.87
N TYR A 397 -2.97 11.84 -9.49
CA TYR A 397 -3.85 10.67 -9.44
C TYR A 397 -4.31 10.21 -10.83
N LEU A 398 -4.46 11.14 -11.79
CA LEU A 398 -5.02 10.87 -13.12
C LEU A 398 -3.99 10.80 -14.25
N LEU A 399 -2.74 11.15 -13.99
CA LEU A 399 -1.68 11.22 -14.99
C LEU A 399 -1.13 9.82 -15.32
N PHE A 400 -1.96 8.97 -15.94
CA PHE A 400 -1.59 7.65 -16.44
C PHE A 400 -0.73 7.76 -17.71
N ASP A 401 0.48 8.31 -17.56
CA ASP A 401 1.48 8.52 -18.60
C ASP A 401 2.75 7.73 -18.29
N GLY A 402 3.29 7.02 -19.28
CA GLY A 402 4.50 6.20 -19.12
C GLY A 402 5.72 6.98 -18.67
N GLY A 403 5.89 8.24 -19.11
CA GLY A 403 7.03 9.06 -18.68
C GLY A 403 6.88 9.64 -17.27
N TYR A 404 5.65 9.85 -16.79
CA TYR A 404 5.42 10.15 -15.37
C TYR A 404 5.58 8.89 -14.51
N ALA A 405 5.01 7.76 -14.95
CA ALA A 405 5.14 6.48 -14.29
C ALA A 405 6.60 6.05 -14.13
N GLU A 406 7.45 6.32 -15.13
CA GLU A 406 8.90 6.12 -15.07
C GLU A 406 9.53 6.87 -13.88
N GLN A 407 9.20 8.15 -13.68
CA GLN A 407 9.71 8.93 -12.54
C GLN A 407 9.25 8.38 -11.20
N LEU A 408 8.01 7.86 -11.13
CA LEU A 408 7.48 7.25 -9.92
C LEU A 408 8.13 5.89 -9.61
N VAL A 409 8.37 5.06 -10.64
CA VAL A 409 9.09 3.79 -10.51
C VAL A 409 10.51 4.05 -9.99
N GLU A 410 11.22 5.03 -10.57
CA GLU A 410 12.56 5.40 -10.11
C GLU A 410 12.54 5.89 -8.66
N LEU A 411 11.55 6.72 -8.29
CA LEU A 411 11.40 7.18 -6.91
C LEU A 411 11.16 6.00 -5.95
N GLY A 412 10.25 5.09 -6.27
CA GLY A 412 9.95 3.92 -5.43
C GLY A 412 11.14 3.00 -5.26
N MET A 413 11.90 2.78 -6.33
CA MET A 413 13.13 2.00 -6.27
C MET A 413 14.18 2.67 -5.37
N ASN A 414 14.39 3.98 -5.54
CA ASN A 414 15.34 4.75 -4.74
C ASN A 414 14.92 4.78 -3.26
N ASP A 415 13.66 5.02 -2.94
CA ASP A 415 13.18 5.09 -1.56
C ASP A 415 13.34 3.75 -0.84
N ALA A 416 13.04 2.63 -1.53
CA ALA A 416 13.29 1.29 -1.01
C ALA A 416 14.79 1.04 -0.80
N ALA A 417 15.64 1.50 -1.73
CA ALA A 417 17.09 1.38 -1.62
C ALA A 417 17.67 2.15 -0.42
N HIS A 418 17.21 3.37 -0.17
CA HIS A 418 17.62 4.16 0.99
C HIS A 418 17.24 3.51 2.32
N ARG A 419 16.19 2.67 2.32
CA ARG A 419 15.71 1.93 3.50
C ARG A 419 16.12 0.46 3.50
N ARG A 420 17.15 0.09 2.76
CA ARG A 420 17.68 -1.28 2.65
C ARG A 420 17.91 -1.94 4.02
N GLU A 421 18.58 -1.26 4.94
CA GLU A 421 18.90 -1.84 6.26
C GLU A 421 17.66 -2.09 7.10
N GLU A 422 16.65 -1.22 6.99
CA GLU A 422 15.36 -1.40 7.66
C GLU A 422 14.57 -2.56 7.05
N LEU A 423 14.60 -2.70 5.73
CA LEU A 423 13.99 -3.82 5.02
C LEU A 423 14.62 -5.16 5.43
N LEU A 424 15.95 -5.24 5.43
CA LEU A 424 16.66 -6.45 5.88
C LEU A 424 16.31 -6.79 7.33
N ARG A 425 16.35 -5.80 8.24
CA ARG A 425 15.95 -6.01 9.64
C ARG A 425 14.49 -6.44 9.79
N PHE A 426 13.60 -5.87 8.97
CA PHE A 426 12.17 -6.22 8.99
C PHE A 426 11.95 -7.69 8.62
N PHE A 427 12.67 -8.21 7.62
CA PHE A 427 12.57 -9.63 7.26
C PHE A 427 13.30 -10.54 8.26
N ASP A 428 14.34 -10.06 8.94
CA ASP A 428 15.17 -10.85 9.87
C ASP A 428 14.62 -10.90 11.30
N ALA A 429 13.73 -9.98 11.66
CA ALA A 429 13.13 -9.96 12.98
C ALA A 429 12.48 -11.33 13.27
N PRO A 430 12.64 -11.91 14.47
CA PRO A 430 11.82 -13.05 14.86
C PRO A 430 10.35 -12.59 14.98
N VAL A 431 9.41 -13.43 14.53
CA VAL A 431 8.01 -13.25 14.91
C VAL A 431 7.82 -13.97 16.24
N GLU A 432 7.62 -13.23 17.33
CA GLU A 432 7.22 -13.85 18.61
C GLU A 432 5.83 -14.49 18.43
N ALA A 433 5.71 -15.75 18.84
CA ALA A 433 4.62 -16.68 18.50
C ALA A 433 3.31 -16.42 19.26
#